data_AF-A0A6V8CLR6-F1
#
_entry.id   AF-A0A6V8CLR6-F1
#
_cell.length_a   1.000
_cell.length_b   1.000
_cell.length_c   1.000
_cell.angle_alpha   90.00
_cell.angle_beta   90.00
_cell.angle_gamma   90.00
#
_symmetry.space_group_name_H-M   'P 1'
#
loop_
_entity.id
_entity.type
_entity.pdbx_description
1 polymer ?
#
loop_
_entity_poly.entity_id
_entity_poly.type
_entity_poly.pdbx_seq_one_letter_code
_entity_poly.pdbx_strand_id
1 'polypeptide(L)'
;MKCYLILFSFLLFSIHVSAETISVFAHASYQSSDDAKPIVEWFHGPGDDEFVNQLEQLDENGDIHLVHWRTGAEFEGGGWPGDEADIRVSSFQNPYGTGMAINGEMVNESNLLQVVGQASRENEHFPMEVEVKVVGKNQPSYIEIGGTFPSDAELNDQCQIHVFVMEKNAEDIHGRQVNNLLRDWSVDASFQLFNDSANNWSVVLEEEHLLGSGIDIQSTNQLHKYEFIAVMMGPSN
;
A
#
# COMPACT_ATOMS: atom_id res chain seq x y z
N MET A 1 -9.74 -31.20 0.90
CA MET A 1 -11.10 -30.90 1.44
C MET A 1 -11.53 -29.54 0.88
N LYS A 2 -12.83 -29.33 0.69
CA LYS A 2 -13.42 -28.35 -0.25
C LYS A 2 -13.54 -26.90 0.30
N CYS A 3 -13.32 -25.93 -0.60
CA CYS A 3 -13.89 -24.57 -0.75
C CYS A 3 -13.77 -23.57 0.46
N TYR A 4 -13.88 -22.22 0.39
CA TYR A 4 -14.63 -21.24 -0.43
C TYR A 4 -14.04 -19.80 -0.29
N LEU A 5 -14.37 -18.84 -1.19
CA LEU A 5 -14.47 -17.39 -0.88
C LEU A 5 -15.48 -16.66 -1.81
N ILE A 6 -16.11 -15.57 -1.32
CA ILE A 6 -17.12 -14.73 -2.01
C ILE A 6 -16.68 -13.25 -1.99
N LEU A 7 -16.97 -12.56 -3.10
CA LEU A 7 -16.74 -11.14 -3.45
C LEU A 7 -17.83 -10.20 -2.86
N PHE A 8 -17.52 -9.00 -2.33
CA PHE A 8 -18.56 -7.95 -2.18
C PHE A 8 -18.10 -6.48 -2.21
N SER A 9 -19.08 -5.67 -2.66
CA SER A 9 -19.14 -4.22 -2.90
C SER A 9 -19.43 -3.39 -1.64
N PHE A 10 -18.93 -2.15 -1.63
CA PHE A 10 -18.91 -1.18 -0.53
C PHE A 10 -20.29 -0.60 -0.12
N LEU A 11 -20.46 -0.34 1.18
CA LEU A 11 -21.47 0.59 1.71
C LEU A 11 -20.97 1.23 3.04
N LEU A 12 -20.64 2.53 3.02
CA LEU A 12 -20.21 3.30 4.20
C LEU A 12 -21.44 3.84 4.96
N PHE A 13 -21.47 3.67 6.29
CA PHE A 13 -22.49 4.26 7.17
C PHE A 13 -21.88 5.33 8.09
N SER A 14 -22.53 6.49 8.22
CA SER A 14 -22.13 7.55 9.15
C SER A 14 -22.83 7.43 10.50
N ILE A 15 -22.08 7.52 11.61
CA ILE A 15 -22.62 7.59 12.98
C ILE A 15 -22.16 8.92 13.59
N HIS A 16 -23.07 9.73 14.14
CA HIS A 16 -22.74 11.01 14.80
C HIS A 16 -22.98 10.91 16.32
N VAL A 17 -21.96 11.21 17.14
CA VAL A 17 -22.08 11.45 18.59
C VAL A 17 -21.23 12.67 18.95
N SER A 18 -21.79 13.63 19.69
CA SER A 18 -21.12 14.92 20.02
C SER A 18 -21.00 15.18 21.52
N ALA A 19 -19.76 15.32 21.99
CA ALA A 19 -19.27 16.06 23.17
C ALA A 19 -17.77 16.39 22.97
N GLU A 20 -17.41 17.52 22.31
CA GLU A 20 -16.03 17.82 21.84
C GLU A 20 -15.25 16.57 21.38
N THR A 21 -15.94 15.68 20.69
CA THR A 21 -15.50 14.31 20.51
C THR A 21 -14.73 14.24 19.21
N ILE A 22 -13.53 13.66 19.28
CA ILE A 22 -12.87 13.14 18.08
C ILE A 22 -13.89 12.22 17.40
N SER A 23 -14.30 12.60 16.20
CA SER A 23 -15.28 11.90 15.39
C SER A 23 -14.55 11.02 14.39
N VAL A 24 -15.10 9.82 14.17
CA VAL A 24 -14.66 8.92 13.10
C VAL A 24 -15.62 9.10 11.93
N PHE A 25 -15.12 9.68 10.84
CA PHE A 25 -15.90 10.01 9.64
C PHE A 25 -16.03 8.81 8.69
N ALA A 26 -15.03 7.94 8.67
CA ALA A 26 -15.03 6.67 7.95
C ALA A 26 -14.18 5.64 8.71
N HIS A 27 -14.54 4.37 8.62
CA HIS A 27 -13.85 3.28 9.29
C HIS A 27 -13.96 2.01 8.45
N ALA A 28 -12.88 1.25 8.39
CA ALA A 28 -12.86 -0.11 7.88
C ALA A 28 -11.92 -0.98 8.73
N SER A 29 -12.21 -2.27 8.81
CA SER A 29 -11.40 -3.27 9.50
C SER A 29 -11.22 -4.48 8.58
N TYR A 30 -10.01 -5.03 8.60
CA TYR A 30 -9.55 -6.07 7.70
C TYR A 30 -8.76 -7.13 8.46
N GLN A 31 -8.73 -8.32 7.89
CA GLN A 31 -7.89 -9.42 8.32
C GLN A 31 -6.91 -9.71 7.19
N SER A 32 -5.67 -10.02 7.54
CA SER A 32 -4.63 -10.45 6.60
C SER A 32 -5.14 -11.56 5.69
N SER A 33 -4.80 -11.50 4.40
CA SER A 33 -5.10 -12.55 3.44
C SER A 33 -4.36 -13.84 3.79
N ASP A 34 -5.05 -14.98 3.76
CA ASP A 34 -4.43 -16.31 3.88
C ASP A 34 -3.47 -16.63 2.71
N ASP A 35 -3.62 -15.91 1.59
CA ASP A 35 -2.78 -16.00 0.40
C ASP A 35 -1.92 -14.74 0.33
N ALA A 36 -0.70 -14.83 0.88
CA ALA A 36 0.26 -13.74 0.95
C ALA A 36 0.85 -13.46 -0.45
N LYS A 37 0.07 -12.81 -1.32
CA LYS A 37 0.52 -12.44 -2.66
C LYS A 37 1.71 -11.49 -2.60
N PRO A 38 2.70 -11.63 -3.50
CA PRO A 38 3.81 -10.70 -3.56
C PRO A 38 3.33 -9.29 -3.85
N ILE A 39 3.91 -8.31 -3.16
CA ILE A 39 3.86 -6.93 -3.62
C ILE A 39 4.91 -6.76 -4.71
N VAL A 40 4.49 -6.25 -5.86
CA VAL A 40 5.37 -5.86 -6.95
C VAL A 40 5.33 -4.33 -7.07
N GLU A 41 6.47 -3.70 -6.81
CA GLU A 41 6.69 -2.27 -7.04
C GLU A 41 7.29 -2.09 -8.43
N TRP A 42 6.55 -1.46 -9.36
CA TRP A 42 7.05 -1.11 -10.69
C TRP A 42 7.47 0.35 -10.73
N PHE A 43 8.76 0.59 -10.98
CA PHE A 43 9.33 1.91 -11.21
C PHE A 43 9.31 2.20 -12.71
N HIS A 44 8.47 3.15 -13.11
CA HIS A 44 8.24 3.49 -14.52
C HIS A 44 9.47 4.11 -15.18
N GLY A 45 9.62 3.92 -16.48
CA GLY A 45 10.50 4.75 -17.31
C GLY A 45 10.44 4.38 -18.79
N PRO A 46 11.36 4.87 -19.63
CA PRO A 46 11.15 4.83 -21.08
C PRO A 46 11.03 3.41 -21.66
N GLY A 47 9.92 3.14 -22.34
CA GLY A 47 9.70 1.90 -23.10
C GLY A 47 9.27 0.69 -22.26
N ASP A 48 8.62 0.92 -21.12
CA ASP A 48 8.18 -0.13 -20.19
C ASP A 48 6.80 -0.73 -20.49
N ASP A 49 6.08 -0.22 -21.51
CA ASP A 49 4.70 -0.60 -21.83
C ASP A 49 4.47 -2.13 -21.83
N GLU A 50 5.38 -2.92 -22.42
CA GLU A 50 5.23 -4.38 -22.49
C GLU A 50 5.28 -5.05 -21.10
N PHE A 51 6.15 -4.57 -20.22
CA PHE A 51 6.26 -5.09 -18.85
C PHE A 51 5.08 -4.65 -18.00
N VAL A 52 4.67 -3.39 -18.11
CA VAL A 52 3.50 -2.84 -17.42
C VAL A 52 2.26 -3.66 -17.75
N ASN A 53 1.98 -3.91 -19.04
CA ASN A 53 0.82 -4.71 -19.45
C ASN A 53 0.83 -6.14 -18.88
N GLN A 54 1.99 -6.77 -18.74
CA GLN A 54 2.10 -8.10 -18.14
C GLN A 54 1.85 -8.07 -16.63
N LEU A 55 2.38 -7.06 -15.94
CA LEU A 55 2.16 -6.88 -14.51
C LEU A 55 0.70 -6.56 -14.20
N GLU A 56 0.08 -5.67 -14.96
CA GLU A 56 -1.35 -5.35 -14.80
C GLU A 56 -2.22 -6.59 -14.99
N GLN A 57 -1.91 -7.46 -15.97
CA GLN A 57 -2.63 -8.73 -16.12
C GLN A 57 -2.47 -9.67 -14.91
N LEU A 58 -1.29 -9.70 -14.28
CA LEU A 58 -1.07 -10.51 -13.08
C LEU A 58 -1.82 -9.93 -11.87
N ASP A 59 -1.84 -8.60 -11.71
CA ASP A 59 -2.63 -7.93 -10.67
C ASP A 59 -4.13 -8.17 -10.87
N GLU A 60 -4.63 -8.03 -12.10
CA GLU A 60 -6.02 -8.32 -12.46
C GLU A 60 -6.42 -9.77 -12.19
N ASN A 61 -5.50 -10.72 -12.39
CA ASN A 61 -5.71 -12.14 -12.06
C ASN A 61 -5.61 -12.42 -10.55
N GLY A 62 -5.16 -11.45 -9.75
CA GLY A 62 -4.93 -11.57 -8.32
C GLY A 62 -3.67 -12.37 -7.97
N ASP A 63 -2.72 -12.50 -8.91
CA ASP A 63 -1.46 -13.22 -8.69
C ASP A 63 -0.44 -12.40 -7.89
N ILE A 64 -0.56 -11.07 -7.94
CA ILE A 64 0.29 -10.10 -7.24
C ILE A 64 -0.55 -8.92 -6.73
N HIS A 65 0.06 -8.08 -5.90
CA HIS A 65 -0.38 -6.71 -5.67
C HIS A 65 0.58 -5.75 -6.38
N LEU A 66 0.11 -5.05 -7.40
CA LEU A 66 0.94 -4.15 -8.19
C LEU A 66 0.84 -2.69 -7.70
N VAL A 67 2.00 -2.09 -7.47
CA VAL A 67 2.16 -0.67 -7.09
C VAL A 67 2.95 0.04 -8.17
N HIS A 68 2.38 1.10 -8.75
CA HIS A 68 3.08 1.91 -9.76
C HIS A 68 3.76 3.14 -9.14
N TRP A 69 5.08 3.20 -9.30
CA TRP A 69 5.93 4.31 -8.92
C TRP A 69 6.33 5.13 -10.15
N ARG A 70 5.94 6.40 -10.20
CA ARG A 70 6.16 7.27 -11.37
C ARG A 70 7.46 8.07 -11.23
N THR A 71 8.59 7.43 -11.53
CA THR A 71 9.89 8.12 -11.50
C THR A 71 9.95 9.27 -12.50
N GLY A 72 10.53 10.40 -12.11
CA GLY A 72 10.63 11.60 -12.93
C GLY A 72 9.31 12.27 -13.33
N ALA A 73 8.17 11.92 -12.71
CA ALA A 73 6.85 12.46 -13.04
C ALA A 73 6.76 13.99 -12.95
N GLU A 74 7.53 14.59 -12.05
CA GLU A 74 7.66 16.04 -11.88
C GLU A 74 8.13 16.76 -13.16
N PHE A 75 8.92 16.09 -14.01
CA PHE A 75 9.40 16.62 -15.27
C PHE A 75 8.44 16.38 -16.44
N GLU A 76 7.48 15.46 -16.28
CA GLU A 76 6.47 15.16 -17.30
C GLU A 76 5.34 16.20 -17.31
N GLY A 77 5.15 16.94 -16.22
CA GLY A 77 4.12 17.97 -16.09
C GLY A 77 2.70 17.44 -15.89
N GLY A 78 2.53 16.14 -15.67
CA GLY A 78 1.23 15.47 -15.51
C GLY A 78 0.52 15.70 -14.17
N GLY A 79 1.28 16.09 -13.13
CA GLY A 79 0.76 16.26 -11.76
C GLY A 79 0.73 14.97 -10.93
N TRP A 80 1.41 13.91 -11.38
CA TRP A 80 1.64 12.70 -10.59
C TRP A 80 2.84 12.88 -9.64
N PRO A 81 2.83 12.23 -8.45
CA PRO A 81 3.95 12.26 -7.52
C PRO A 81 5.15 11.54 -8.13
N GLY A 82 6.34 12.08 -7.94
CA GLY A 82 7.57 11.56 -8.54
C GLY A 82 8.78 11.58 -7.61
N ASP A 83 8.79 12.47 -6.63
CA ASP A 83 9.85 12.64 -5.65
C ASP A 83 10.02 11.41 -4.75
N GLU A 84 8.94 10.86 -4.18
CA GLU A 84 9.04 9.60 -3.43
C GLU A 84 9.48 8.42 -4.32
N ALA A 85 9.04 8.39 -5.58
CA ALA A 85 9.44 7.35 -6.53
C ALA A 85 10.94 7.41 -6.83
N ASP A 86 11.47 8.62 -7.04
CA ASP A 86 12.89 8.85 -7.29
C ASP A 86 13.75 8.52 -6.05
N ILE A 87 13.25 8.81 -4.84
CA ILE A 87 13.90 8.42 -3.59
C ILE A 87 13.90 6.90 -3.41
N ARG A 88 12.75 6.25 -3.58
CA ARG A 88 12.57 4.80 -3.41
C ARG A 88 13.47 4.03 -4.38
N VAL A 89 13.45 4.35 -5.67
CA VAL A 89 14.30 3.67 -6.66
C VAL A 89 15.80 3.91 -6.42
N SER A 90 16.17 5.11 -5.96
CA SER A 90 17.56 5.45 -5.60
C SER A 90 18.05 4.67 -4.38
N SER A 91 17.15 4.33 -3.44
CA SER A 91 17.49 3.51 -2.27
C SER A 91 18.00 2.11 -2.66
N PHE A 92 17.63 1.64 -3.85
CA PHE A 92 18.11 0.40 -4.42
C PHE A 92 19.36 0.54 -5.31
N GLN A 93 20.02 1.71 -5.28
CA GLN A 93 21.18 2.01 -6.12
C GLN A 93 20.86 1.97 -7.63
N ASN A 94 19.59 2.21 -8.01
CA ASN A 94 19.13 2.31 -9.40
C ASN A 94 18.71 3.75 -9.76
N PRO A 95 19.66 4.68 -9.94
CA PRO A 95 19.33 6.09 -10.18
C PRO A 95 18.73 6.37 -11.57
N TYR A 96 18.62 5.37 -12.45
CA TYR A 96 18.07 5.51 -13.81
C TYR A 96 16.63 4.95 -13.95
N GLY A 97 15.95 4.75 -12.81
CA GLY A 97 14.50 4.95 -12.68
C GLY A 97 13.59 3.80 -13.11
N THR A 98 13.99 2.94 -14.04
CA THR A 98 13.15 1.80 -14.46
C THR A 98 13.56 0.53 -13.74
N GLY A 99 12.58 -0.19 -13.21
CA GLY A 99 12.82 -1.51 -12.65
C GLY A 99 11.68 -2.05 -11.81
N MET A 100 11.93 -3.20 -11.19
CA MET A 100 10.94 -3.93 -10.41
C MET A 100 11.55 -4.30 -9.07
N ALA A 101 10.82 -4.04 -7.99
CA ALA A 101 11.07 -4.66 -6.70
C ALA A 101 9.93 -5.61 -6.35
N ILE A 102 10.26 -6.73 -5.71
CA ILE A 102 9.28 -7.69 -5.19
C ILE A 102 9.53 -7.82 -3.70
N ASN A 103 8.48 -7.59 -2.90
CA ASN A 103 8.55 -7.59 -1.43
C ASN A 103 9.68 -6.71 -0.87
N GLY A 104 9.94 -5.57 -1.50
CA GLY A 104 10.99 -4.63 -1.09
C GLY A 104 12.41 -4.96 -1.55
N GLU A 105 12.61 -6.00 -2.36
CA GLU A 105 13.92 -6.34 -2.95
C GLU A 105 13.93 -6.11 -4.46
N MET A 106 14.94 -5.40 -4.98
CA MET A 106 15.09 -5.23 -6.42
C MET A 106 15.39 -6.54 -7.13
N VAL A 107 14.68 -6.76 -8.23
CA VAL A 107 14.82 -7.93 -9.08
C VAL A 107 15.54 -7.56 -10.37
N ASN A 108 16.56 -8.33 -10.72
CA ASN A 108 17.28 -8.21 -11.99
C ASN A 108 17.14 -9.50 -12.80
N GLU A 109 15.90 -9.85 -13.13
CA GLU A 109 15.58 -11.09 -13.84
C GLU A 109 14.77 -10.79 -15.10
N SER A 110 15.11 -11.49 -16.18
CA SER A 110 14.45 -11.33 -17.48
C SER A 110 13.12 -12.11 -17.57
N ASN A 111 12.89 -13.04 -16.64
CA ASN A 111 11.71 -13.89 -16.59
C ASN A 111 10.79 -13.52 -15.41
N LEU A 112 9.90 -12.57 -15.67
CA LEU A 112 8.95 -12.04 -14.70
C LEU A 112 8.09 -13.13 -14.03
N LEU A 113 7.50 -14.04 -14.81
CA LEU A 113 6.63 -15.10 -14.29
C LEU A 113 7.36 -16.05 -13.35
N GLN A 114 8.64 -16.32 -13.62
CA GLN A 114 9.46 -17.17 -12.75
C GLN A 114 9.71 -16.50 -11.40
N VAL A 115 10.07 -15.21 -11.38
CA VAL A 115 10.34 -14.50 -10.12
C VAL A 115 9.08 -14.29 -9.31
N VAL A 116 7.99 -13.84 -9.94
CA VAL A 116 6.69 -13.71 -9.27
C VAL A 116 6.27 -15.05 -8.68
N GLY A 117 6.35 -16.12 -9.48
CA GLY A 117 6.00 -17.45 -8.99
C GLY A 117 6.92 -17.96 -7.86
N GLN A 118 8.18 -17.55 -7.83
CA GLN A 118 9.09 -17.85 -6.72
C GLN A 118 8.69 -17.08 -5.45
N ALA A 119 8.50 -15.77 -5.54
CA ALA A 119 8.06 -14.95 -4.43
C ALA A 119 6.73 -15.46 -3.85
N SER A 120 5.76 -15.82 -4.69
CA SER A 120 4.48 -16.39 -4.21
C SER A 120 4.64 -17.71 -3.44
N ARG A 121 5.72 -18.48 -3.67
CA ARG A 121 5.99 -19.73 -2.92
C ARG A 121 6.76 -19.49 -1.63
N GLU A 122 7.51 -18.40 -1.56
CA GLU A 122 8.35 -18.04 -0.42
C GLU A 122 7.61 -17.17 0.59
N ASN A 123 6.58 -16.45 0.16
CA ASN A 123 5.75 -15.65 1.05
C ASN A 123 5.02 -16.52 2.07
N GLU A 124 5.16 -16.14 3.34
CA GLU A 124 4.45 -16.75 4.46
C GLU A 124 3.25 -15.89 4.84
N HIS A 125 2.15 -16.54 5.22
CA HIS A 125 1.00 -15.84 5.78
C HIS A 125 1.36 -15.30 7.17
N PHE A 126 1.21 -13.99 7.34
CA PHE A 126 1.35 -13.31 8.61
C PHE A 126 -0.02 -12.85 9.13
N PRO A 127 -0.52 -13.39 10.25
CA PRO A 127 -1.82 -12.99 10.79
C PRO A 127 -1.77 -11.57 11.34
N MET A 128 -2.54 -10.68 10.72
CA MET A 128 -2.65 -9.28 11.15
C MET A 128 -4.08 -8.78 10.95
N GLU A 129 -4.63 -8.14 11.97
CA GLU A 129 -5.85 -7.34 11.85
C GLU A 129 -5.46 -5.90 11.55
N VAL A 130 -6.09 -5.24 10.58
CA VAL A 130 -5.79 -3.86 10.21
C VAL A 130 -7.06 -3.03 10.28
N GLU A 131 -7.00 -1.87 10.93
CA GLU A 131 -8.07 -0.87 10.93
C GLU A 131 -7.61 0.41 10.23
N VAL A 132 -8.46 0.97 9.38
CA VAL A 132 -8.25 2.29 8.76
C VAL A 132 -9.38 3.20 9.19
N LYS A 133 -9.04 4.37 9.75
CA LYS A 133 -9.99 5.35 10.27
C LYS A 133 -9.70 6.72 9.71
N VAL A 134 -10.73 7.42 9.22
CA VAL A 134 -10.65 8.85 8.93
C VAL A 134 -11.22 9.60 10.11
N VAL A 135 -10.39 10.44 10.73
CA VAL A 135 -10.65 10.97 12.06
C VAL A 135 -10.47 12.49 12.10
N GLY A 136 -11.23 13.17 12.96
CA GLY A 136 -11.06 14.60 13.22
C GLY A 136 -12.12 15.16 14.17
N LYS A 137 -12.04 16.45 14.53
CA LYS A 137 -12.95 17.04 15.53
C LYS A 137 -14.31 17.44 14.94
N ASN A 138 -14.29 18.26 13.89
CA ASN A 138 -15.49 18.79 13.21
C ASN A 138 -15.55 18.40 11.73
N GLN A 139 -14.39 18.08 11.17
CA GLN A 139 -14.17 17.66 9.80
C GLN A 139 -13.02 16.64 9.84
N PRO A 140 -12.83 15.82 8.79
CA PRO A 140 -11.64 14.99 8.63
C PRO A 140 -10.35 15.77 8.91
N SER A 141 -9.34 15.16 9.52
CA SER A 141 -8.07 15.83 9.84
C SER A 141 -6.86 14.90 9.69
N TYR A 142 -7.05 13.59 9.81
CA TYR A 142 -6.02 12.60 9.55
C TYR A 142 -6.64 11.24 9.22
N ILE A 143 -5.81 10.36 8.66
CA ILE A 143 -6.07 8.92 8.56
C ILE A 143 -5.22 8.21 9.61
N GLU A 144 -5.83 7.41 10.46
CA GLU A 144 -5.13 6.49 11.35
C GLU A 144 -5.23 5.07 10.77
N ILE A 145 -4.09 4.44 10.57
CA ILE A 145 -3.98 3.04 10.16
C ILE A 145 -3.33 2.29 11.31
N GLY A 146 -4.06 1.36 11.91
CA GLY A 146 -3.58 0.55 13.02
C GLY A 146 -3.64 -0.91 12.69
N GLY A 147 -2.81 -1.72 13.36
CA GLY A 147 -2.93 -3.15 13.27
C GLY A 147 -2.50 -3.90 14.52
N THR A 148 -3.03 -5.10 14.64
CA THR A 148 -2.82 -6.03 15.76
C THR A 148 -2.37 -7.36 15.21
N PHE A 149 -1.32 -7.95 15.78
CA PHE A 149 -0.79 -9.25 15.35
C PHE A 149 -0.24 -10.05 16.53
N PRO A 150 -0.11 -11.39 16.43
CA PRO A 150 0.38 -12.22 17.52
C PRO A 150 1.80 -11.85 17.98
N SER A 151 2.06 -12.01 19.28
CA SER A 151 3.35 -11.71 19.90
C SER A 151 4.39 -12.83 19.78
N ASP A 152 3.94 -14.05 19.47
CA ASP A 152 4.77 -15.22 19.21
C ASP A 152 5.26 -15.29 17.76
N ALA A 153 4.94 -14.29 16.93
CA ALA A 153 5.54 -14.17 15.62
C ALA A 153 7.06 -14.04 15.73
N GLU A 154 7.81 -14.89 15.02
CA GLU A 154 9.27 -14.90 14.97
C GLU A 154 9.81 -13.73 14.13
N LEU A 155 9.52 -12.50 14.57
CA LEU A 155 10.00 -11.26 13.98
C LEU A 155 11.34 -10.87 14.59
N ASN A 156 12.25 -10.35 13.75
CA ASN A 156 13.49 -9.72 14.23
C ASN A 156 13.43 -8.20 14.06
N ASP A 157 14.52 -7.54 14.44
CA ASP A 157 14.70 -6.09 14.38
C ASP A 157 14.84 -5.54 12.95
N GLN A 158 14.81 -6.42 11.93
CA GLN A 158 14.83 -6.06 10.51
C GLN A 158 13.44 -6.07 9.87
N CYS A 159 12.42 -6.59 10.56
CA CYS A 159 11.04 -6.55 10.08
C CYS A 159 10.50 -5.11 10.10
N GLN A 160 9.84 -4.71 9.02
CA GLN A 160 9.23 -3.39 8.84
C GLN A 160 7.80 -3.55 8.34
N ILE A 161 6.91 -2.66 8.76
CA ILE A 161 5.56 -2.55 8.20
C ILE A 161 5.57 -1.40 7.21
N HIS A 162 5.29 -1.72 5.94
CA HIS A 162 5.10 -0.75 4.89
C HIS A 162 3.61 -0.51 4.66
N VAL A 163 3.24 0.75 4.50
CA VAL A 163 1.91 1.18 4.10
C VAL A 163 2.00 1.85 2.75
N PHE A 164 1.28 1.30 1.79
CA PHE A 164 1.12 1.87 0.46
C PHE A 164 -0.29 2.44 0.34
N VAL A 165 -0.39 3.71 -0.05
CA VAL A 165 -1.66 4.34 -0.41
C VAL A 165 -1.67 4.56 -1.91
N MET A 166 -2.57 3.87 -2.60
CA MET A 166 -2.63 3.87 -4.06
C MET A 166 -3.95 4.45 -4.54
N GLU A 167 -3.95 5.13 -5.68
CA GLU A 167 -5.15 5.57 -6.37
C GLU A 167 -5.49 4.64 -7.54
N LYS A 168 -6.76 4.20 -7.59
CA LYS A 168 -7.31 3.42 -8.68
C LYS A 168 -7.67 4.30 -9.86
N ASN A 169 -7.34 3.86 -11.06
CA ASN A 169 -7.64 4.55 -12.32
C ASN A 169 -7.23 6.04 -12.28
N ALA A 170 -6.03 6.32 -11.76
CA ALA A 170 -5.52 7.68 -11.69
C ALA A 170 -5.35 8.24 -13.10
N GLU A 171 -5.80 9.48 -13.33
CA GLU A 171 -5.67 10.18 -14.59
C GLU A 171 -4.91 11.49 -14.38
N ASP A 172 -3.93 11.75 -15.24
CA ASP A 172 -3.14 12.98 -15.19
C ASP A 172 -3.76 14.10 -16.06
N ILE A 173 -3.18 15.31 -16.03
CA ILE A 173 -3.71 16.44 -16.82
C ILE A 173 -3.62 16.25 -18.34
N HIS A 174 -2.87 15.24 -18.80
CA HIS A 174 -2.70 14.89 -20.21
C HIS A 174 -3.62 13.72 -20.62
N GLY A 175 -4.44 13.20 -19.71
CA GLY A 175 -5.34 12.08 -19.96
C GLY A 175 -4.65 10.70 -19.96
N ARG A 176 -3.42 10.62 -19.44
CA ARG A 176 -2.72 9.34 -19.24
C ARG A 176 -3.31 8.67 -18.00
N GLN A 177 -3.51 7.36 -18.06
CA GLN A 177 -4.12 6.59 -16.98
C GLN A 177 -3.16 5.53 -16.45
N VAL A 178 -3.18 5.35 -15.13
CA VAL A 178 -2.45 4.30 -14.41
C VAL A 178 -3.37 3.76 -13.33
N ASN A 179 -3.55 2.44 -13.26
CA ASN A 179 -4.20 1.83 -12.10
C ASN A 179 -3.20 1.69 -10.95
N ASN A 180 -3.66 1.63 -9.70
CA ASN A 180 -2.81 1.48 -8.50
C ASN A 180 -1.58 2.43 -8.49
N LEU A 181 -1.79 3.70 -8.85
CA LEU A 181 -0.76 4.74 -8.77
C LEU A 181 -0.43 5.00 -7.31
N LEU A 182 0.83 4.90 -6.90
CA LEU A 182 1.21 5.29 -5.55
C LEU A 182 0.97 6.80 -5.34
N ARG A 183 0.29 7.13 -4.24
CA ARG A 183 0.10 8.50 -3.75
C ARG A 183 0.92 8.79 -2.51
N ASP A 184 0.98 7.83 -1.59
CA ASP A 184 1.73 7.97 -0.34
C ASP A 184 2.34 6.63 0.07
N TRP A 185 3.48 6.69 0.73
CA TRP A 185 4.20 5.53 1.24
C TRP A 185 4.79 5.84 2.61
N SER A 186 4.45 5.00 3.58
CA SER A 186 5.02 5.07 4.92
C SER A 186 5.70 3.75 5.26
N VAL A 187 6.80 3.83 6.00
CA VAL A 187 7.50 2.67 6.53
C VAL A 187 7.73 2.89 8.02
N ASP A 188 7.37 1.88 8.82
CA ASP A 188 7.64 1.87 10.25
C ASP A 188 8.46 0.63 10.61
N ALA A 189 9.63 0.88 11.19
CA ALA A 189 10.56 -0.13 11.69
C ALA A 189 10.40 -0.38 13.19
N SER A 190 9.45 0.28 13.86
CA SER A 190 9.33 0.31 15.31
C SER A 190 7.94 -0.08 15.82
N PHE A 191 7.59 -1.36 15.68
CA PHE A 191 6.43 -1.90 16.42
C PHE A 191 6.84 -2.39 17.81
N GLN A 192 5.93 -2.22 18.77
CA GLN A 192 6.20 -2.58 20.16
C GLN A 192 5.99 -4.09 20.33
N LEU A 193 7.09 -4.83 20.39
CA LEU A 193 7.10 -6.25 20.76
C LEU A 193 6.81 -6.37 22.25
N PHE A 194 5.57 -6.71 22.61
CA PHE A 194 5.18 -6.96 23.99
C PHE A 194 5.20 -8.47 24.28
N ASN A 195 5.59 -8.84 25.50
CA ASN A 195 5.43 -10.21 26.04
C ASN A 195 3.95 -10.55 26.36
N ASP A 196 3.00 -9.70 25.98
CA ASP A 196 1.56 -9.97 26.07
C ASP A 196 1.11 -10.83 24.89
N SER A 197 -0.19 -11.10 24.73
CA SER A 197 -0.72 -12.01 23.70
C SER A 197 -0.82 -11.40 22.29
N ALA A 198 -0.61 -10.09 22.15
CA ALA A 198 -0.64 -9.39 20.86
C ALA A 198 0.26 -8.15 20.86
N ASN A 199 0.86 -7.88 19.71
CA ASN A 199 1.55 -6.65 19.36
C ASN A 199 0.58 -5.67 18.71
N ASN A 200 0.87 -4.37 18.84
CA ASN A 200 0.11 -3.29 18.22
C ASN A 200 1.05 -2.38 17.45
N TRP A 201 0.56 -1.85 16.34
CA TRP A 201 1.24 -0.89 15.49
C TRP A 201 0.21 0.15 15.00
N SER A 202 0.63 1.40 14.83
CA SER A 202 -0.18 2.39 14.13
C SER A 202 0.65 3.48 13.47
N VAL A 203 0.13 4.01 12.38
CA VAL A 203 0.64 5.19 11.69
C VAL A 203 -0.49 6.20 11.51
N VAL A 204 -0.13 7.49 11.61
CA VAL A 204 -1.05 8.61 11.37
C VAL A 204 -0.56 9.36 10.14
N LEU A 205 -1.45 9.51 9.17
CA LEU A 205 -1.24 10.33 7.97
C LEU A 205 -2.03 11.63 8.14
N GLU A 206 -1.32 12.72 8.42
CA GLU A 206 -1.91 14.03 8.66
C GLU A 206 -2.47 14.64 7.36
N GLU A 207 -3.55 15.42 7.46
CA GLU A 207 -4.19 16.06 6.31
C GLU A 207 -3.22 16.85 5.42
N GLU A 208 -2.30 17.63 6.01
CA GLU A 208 -1.34 18.44 5.24
C GLU A 208 -0.43 17.57 4.37
N HIS A 209 0.02 16.43 4.90
CA HIS A 209 0.83 15.46 4.17
C HIS A 209 0.02 14.81 3.04
N LEU A 210 -1.18 14.31 3.38
CA LEU A 210 -2.08 13.68 2.41
C LEU A 210 -2.45 14.62 1.26
N LEU A 211 -2.72 15.89 1.54
CA LEU A 211 -3.00 16.90 0.52
C LEU A 211 -1.79 17.13 -0.40
N GLY A 212 -0.57 17.13 0.15
CA GLY A 212 0.68 17.18 -0.63
C GLY A 212 0.80 15.98 -1.59
N SER A 213 0.40 14.81 -1.12
CA SER A 213 0.31 13.56 -1.91
C SER A 213 -0.88 13.49 -2.87
N GLY A 214 -1.73 14.53 -2.93
CA GLY A 214 -2.92 14.57 -3.79
C GLY A 214 -4.14 13.82 -3.25
N ILE A 215 -4.11 13.42 -1.97
CA ILE A 215 -5.20 12.73 -1.28
C ILE A 215 -6.05 13.74 -0.51
N ASP A 216 -7.24 14.04 -1.02
CA ASP A 216 -8.24 14.87 -0.32
C ASP A 216 -9.15 14.02 0.59
N ILE A 217 -8.94 14.11 1.89
CA ILE A 217 -9.76 13.44 2.90
C ILE A 217 -10.99 14.25 3.35
N GLN A 218 -11.07 15.55 3.02
CA GLN A 218 -12.25 16.36 3.30
C GLN A 218 -13.44 15.88 2.46
N SER A 219 -13.16 15.46 1.22
CA SER A 219 -14.13 14.87 0.30
C SER A 219 -14.27 13.37 0.54
N THR A 220 -14.86 12.96 1.68
CA THR A 220 -14.96 11.53 2.07
C THR A 220 -15.62 10.62 1.03
N ASN A 221 -16.47 11.18 0.16
CA ASN A 221 -17.07 10.47 -0.96
C ASN A 221 -16.06 10.04 -2.04
N GLN A 222 -14.85 10.61 -2.07
CA GLN A 222 -13.79 10.23 -3.01
C GLN A 222 -12.81 9.20 -2.45
N LEU A 223 -12.91 8.86 -1.15
CA LEU A 223 -11.99 7.92 -0.50
C LEU A 223 -12.01 6.52 -1.11
N HIS A 224 -13.10 6.13 -1.79
CA HIS A 224 -13.22 4.87 -2.50
C HIS A 224 -12.24 4.72 -3.68
N LYS A 225 -11.62 5.82 -4.12
CA LYS A 225 -10.57 5.80 -5.15
C LYS A 225 -9.25 5.27 -4.60
N TYR A 226 -9.05 5.34 -3.29
CA TYR A 226 -7.80 4.95 -2.65
C TYR A 226 -7.86 3.53 -2.11
N GLU A 227 -6.77 2.81 -2.27
CA GLU A 227 -6.52 1.50 -1.68
C GLU A 227 -5.32 1.59 -0.73
N PHE A 228 -5.47 0.97 0.44
CA PHE A 228 -4.46 0.92 1.48
C PHE A 228 -3.99 -0.52 1.61
N ILE A 229 -2.69 -0.75 1.46
CA ILE A 229 -2.09 -2.05 1.73
C ILE A 229 -1.03 -1.87 2.81
N ALA A 230 -1.17 -2.61 3.91
CA ALA A 230 -0.16 -2.78 4.93
C ALA A 230 0.52 -4.14 4.75
N VAL A 231 1.84 -4.16 4.59
CA VAL A 231 2.62 -5.39 4.45
C VAL A 231 3.81 -5.39 5.38
N MET A 232 3.99 -6.52 6.06
CA MET A 232 5.18 -6.81 6.81
C MET A 232 6.26 -7.36 5.86
N MET A 233 7.41 -6.70 5.82
CA MET A 233 8.57 -7.07 5.01
C MET A 233 9.78 -7.29 5.92
N GLY A 234 10.60 -8.30 5.61
CA GLY A 234 11.82 -8.62 6.35
C GLY A 234 11.93 -10.11 6.68
N PRO A 235 13.11 -10.58 7.10
CA PRO A 235 13.33 -11.99 7.41
C PRO A 235 12.56 -12.39 8.68
N SER A 236 11.78 -13.48 8.61
CA SER A 236 11.42 -14.26 9.80
C SER A 236 12.67 -15.02 10.29
N ASN A 237 12.78 -15.24 11.60
CA ASN A 237 13.95 -15.96 12.18
C ASN A 237 13.96 -17.46 11.87
#